data_AF-A0A806LIN1-F1
#
_entry.id   AF-A0A806LIN1-F1
#
_cell.length_a   1.000
_cell.length_b   1.000
_cell.length_c   1.000
_cell.angle_alpha   90.00
_cell.angle_beta   90.00
_cell.angle_gamma   90.00
#
_symmetry.space_group_name_H-M   'P 1'
#
loop_
_entity.id
_entity.type
_entity.pdbx_description
1 polymer ?
#
loop_
_entity_poly.entity_id
_entity_poly.type
_entity_poly.pdbx_seq_one_letter_code
_entity_poly.pdbx_strand_id
1 'polypeptide(L)' 'MKTGDDTFDDIYVSKKTGKVVGVMYEGVDYKLVPFKNSKTKQPSRFEAGMRARGLFITEENKHKVMELVDWIYGKEDEK' A
#
# COMPACT_ATOMS: atom_id res chain seq x y z
N MET A 1 -10.38 21.18 25.72
CA MET A 1 -9.56 20.00 25.39
C MET A 1 -8.50 20.46 24.40
N LYS A 2 -7.27 20.71 24.84
CA LYS A 2 -6.13 21.01 23.96
C LYS A 2 -5.32 19.73 23.83
N THR A 3 -5.60 18.96 22.79
CA THR A 3 -4.84 17.77 22.42
C THR A 3 -4.59 17.87 20.94
N GLY A 4 -3.66 18.74 20.58
CA GLY A 4 -3.19 18.95 19.22
C GLY A 4 -1.77 19.47 19.33
N ASP A 5 -0.83 18.65 18.89
CA ASP A 5 0.55 19.05 18.62
C ASP A 5 0.52 20.23 17.62
N ASP A 6 1.43 21.21 17.78
CA ASP A 6 1.49 22.45 16.97
C ASP A 6 1.90 22.18 15.50
N THR A 7 1.86 20.91 15.08
CA THR A 7 2.19 20.42 13.75
C THR A 7 1.19 20.88 12.69
N PHE A 8 -0.10 21.02 13.01
CA PHE A 8 -1.13 21.43 12.05
C PHE A 8 -1.78 22.74 12.49
N ASP A 9 -1.97 23.65 11.54
CA ASP A 9 -2.63 24.93 11.79
C ASP A 9 -4.13 24.74 12.09
N ASP A 10 -4.78 23.78 11.40
CA ASP A 10 -6.17 23.40 11.65
C ASP A 10 -6.44 21.95 11.22
N ILE A 11 -7.52 21.36 11.75
CA ILE A 11 -7.95 19.98 11.49
C ILE A 11 -9.44 19.94 11.14
N TYR A 12 -9.76 19.45 9.95
CA TYR A 12 -11.14 19.32 9.48
C TYR A 12 -11.74 17.98 9.90
N VAL A 13 -12.80 18.02 10.71
CA VAL A 13 -13.53 16.83 11.19
C VAL A 13 -14.91 16.75 10.55
N SER A 14 -15.25 15.59 10.00
CA SER A 14 -16.58 15.33 9.44
C SER A 14 -17.65 15.32 10.55
N LYS A 15 -18.61 16.26 10.49
CA LYS A 15 -19.76 16.29 11.41
C LYS A 15 -20.61 15.02 11.37
N LYS A 16 -20.58 14.29 10.26
CA LYS A 16 -21.37 13.07 10.07
C LYS A 16 -20.73 11.83 10.70
N THR A 17 -19.41 11.73 10.64
CA THR A 17 -18.68 10.50 11.03
C THR A 17 -17.74 10.69 12.22
N GLY A 18 -17.47 11.93 12.63
CA GLY A 18 -16.46 12.26 13.64
C GLY A 18 -15.01 12.02 13.19
N LYS A 19 -14.78 11.66 11.92
CA LYS A 19 -13.44 11.36 11.39
C LYS A 19 -12.77 12.61 10.83
N VAL A 20 -11.44 12.68 10.97
CA VAL A 20 -10.62 13.69 10.30
C VAL A 20 -10.68 13.46 8.78
N VAL A 21 -10.92 14.53 8.02
CA VAL A 21 -11.07 14.52 6.55
C VAL A 21 -10.13 15.48 5.85
N GLY A 22 -9.37 16.26 6.59
CA GLY A 22 -8.37 17.19 6.06
C GLY A 22 -7.62 17.89 7.18
N VAL A 23 -6.54 18.56 6.82
CA VAL A 23 -5.70 19.37 7.71
C VAL A 23 -5.22 20.61 6.96
N MET A 24 -4.91 21.67 7.69
CA MET A 24 -4.13 22.81 7.19
C MET A 24 -2.71 22.70 7.73
N TYR A 25 -1.72 22.81 6.85
CA TYR A 25 -0.30 22.75 7.20
C TYR A 25 0.46 23.84 6.43
N GLU A 26 1.13 24.72 7.16
CA GLU A 26 1.84 25.88 6.62
C GLU A 26 0.94 26.75 5.70
N GLY A 27 -0.34 26.92 6.11
CA GLY A 27 -1.33 27.65 5.33
C GLY A 27 -1.84 26.96 4.06
N VAL A 28 -1.51 25.67 3.86
CA VAL A 28 -1.95 24.87 2.71
C VAL A 28 -3.02 23.87 3.14
N ASP A 29 -4.12 23.83 2.38
CA ASP A 29 -5.23 22.88 2.59
C ASP A 29 -4.93 21.49 2.02
N TYR A 30 -4.83 20.48 2.91
CA TYR A 30 -4.69 19.08 2.54
C TYR A 30 -5.98 18.30 2.81
N LYS A 31 -6.57 17.73 1.75
CA LYS A 31 -7.71 16.82 1.87
C LYS A 31 -7.23 15.38 2.09
N LEU A 32 -7.65 14.76 3.18
CA LEU A 32 -7.36 13.35 3.43
C LEU A 32 -8.25 12.50 2.54
N VAL A 33 -7.65 11.89 1.53
CA VAL A 33 -8.30 10.86 0.72
C VAL A 33 -8.09 9.52 1.43
N PRO A 34 -9.16 8.80 1.80
CA PRO A 34 -9.02 7.49 2.40
C PRO A 34 -8.22 6.61 1.44
N PHE A 35 -7.07 6.13 1.89
CA PHE A 35 -6.34 5.11 1.17
C PHE A 35 -7.16 3.84 1.21
N LYS A 36 -8.03 3.65 0.22
CA LYS A 36 -8.60 2.35 -0.05
C LYS A 36 -7.42 1.55 -0.60
N ASN A 37 -6.90 0.64 0.20
CA ASN A 37 -6.45 -0.65 -0.32
C ASN A 37 -7.70 -1.30 -0.95
N SER A 38 -8.20 -0.75 -2.05
CA SER A 38 -9.07 -1.48 -2.94
C SER A 38 -8.25 -2.71 -3.25
N LYS A 39 -8.77 -3.85 -2.85
CA LYS A 39 -8.22 -5.17 -3.13
C LYS A 39 -7.87 -5.24 -4.62
N THR A 40 -6.73 -4.72 -5.05
CA THR A 40 -5.94 -5.35 -6.08
C THR A 40 -5.71 -6.70 -5.47
N LYS A 41 -6.55 -7.67 -5.88
CA LYS A 41 -6.43 -9.05 -5.50
C LYS A 41 -4.97 -9.37 -5.79
N GLN A 42 -4.15 -9.46 -4.75
CA GLN A 42 -2.75 -9.77 -4.97
C GLN A 42 -2.79 -11.08 -5.75
N PRO A 43 -2.10 -11.13 -6.91
CA PRO A 43 -2.12 -12.35 -7.71
C PRO A 43 -1.70 -13.51 -6.82
N SER A 44 -2.25 -14.69 -7.05
CA SER A 44 -1.76 -15.87 -6.35
C SER A 44 -0.26 -16.04 -6.64
N ARG A 45 0.48 -16.76 -5.78
CA ARG A 45 1.89 -17.08 -6.04
C ARG A 45 2.09 -17.64 -7.45
N PHE A 46 1.18 -18.53 -7.87
CA PHE A 46 1.17 -19.10 -9.22
C PHE A 46 1.04 -18.04 -10.32
N GLU A 47 0.07 -17.13 -10.20
CA GLU A 47 -0.11 -16.02 -11.15
C GLU A 47 1.08 -15.06 -11.15
N ALA A 48 1.65 -14.75 -9.99
CA ALA A 48 2.85 -13.93 -9.85
C ALA A 48 4.05 -14.59 -10.53
N GLY A 49 4.26 -15.90 -10.33
CA GLY A 49 5.31 -16.68 -10.97
C GLY A 49 5.12 -16.82 -12.49
N MET A 50 3.88 -16.89 -12.98
CA MET A 50 3.60 -16.89 -14.42
C MET A 50 3.92 -15.54 -15.07
N ARG A 51 3.54 -14.43 -14.42
CA ARG A 51 3.87 -13.07 -14.87
C ARG A 51 5.38 -12.82 -14.86
N ALA A 52 6.05 -13.20 -13.77
CA ALA A 52 7.50 -13.14 -13.64
C ALA A 52 8.22 -13.86 -14.80
N ARG A 53 7.82 -15.10 -15.10
CA ARG A 53 8.42 -15.86 -16.21
C ARG A 53 8.21 -15.21 -17.59
N GLY A 54 7.12 -14.47 -17.79
CA GLY A 54 6.86 -13.73 -19.03
C GLY A 54 7.67 -12.43 -19.18
N LEU A 55 8.20 -11.87 -18.09
CA LEU A 55 8.95 -10.60 -18.07
C LEU A 55 10.48 -10.79 -18.21
N PHE A 56 11.02 -11.98 -17.92
CA PHE A 56 12.46 -12.24 -17.91
C PHE A 56 12.83 -13.39 -18.86
N ILE A 57 13.56 -13.04 -19.93
CA ILE A 57 13.83 -13.93 -21.09
C ILE A 57 15.07 -14.82 -20.86
N THR A 58 16.00 -14.45 -19.98
CA THR A 58 17.25 -15.21 -19.73
C THR A 58 17.15 -16.12 -18.51
N GLU A 59 17.69 -17.35 -18.61
CA GLU A 59 17.71 -18.35 -17.52
C GLU A 59 18.34 -17.82 -16.22
N GLU A 60 19.40 -17.02 -16.32
CA GLU A 60 20.11 -16.45 -15.17
C GLU A 60 19.22 -15.54 -14.30
N ASN A 61 18.30 -14.79 -14.94
CA ASN A 61 17.41 -13.88 -14.24
C ASN A 61 16.13 -14.57 -13.73
N LYS A 62 15.78 -15.75 -14.25
CA LYS A 62 14.60 -16.50 -13.79
C LYS A 62 14.73 -16.91 -12.33
N HIS A 63 15.91 -17.36 -11.89
CA HIS A 63 16.13 -17.80 -10.51
C HIS A 63 15.89 -16.69 -9.48
N LYS A 64 16.53 -15.53 -9.68
CA LYS A 64 16.41 -14.36 -8.79
C LYS A 64 14.97 -13.85 -8.68
N VAL A 65 14.22 -13.94 -9.77
CA VAL A 65 12.83 -13.49 -9.81
C VAL A 65 11.91 -14.48 -9.09
N MET A 66 12.17 -15.79 -9.20
CA MET A 66 11.41 -16.79 -8.45
C MET A 66 11.69 -16.70 -6.94
N GLU A 67 12.92 -16.40 -6.53
CA GLU A 67 13.26 -16.11 -5.13
C GLU A 67 12.50 -14.88 -4.60
N LEU A 68 12.39 -13.82 -5.41
CA LEU A 68 11.61 -12.64 -5.05
C LEU A 68 10.10 -12.95 -4.92
N VAL A 69 9.56 -13.78 -5.82
CA VAL A 69 8.16 -14.23 -5.74
C VAL A 69 7.94 -15.05 -4.48
N ASP A 70 8.83 -15.98 -4.14
CA ASP A 70 8.75 -16.77 -2.91
C ASP A 70 8.85 -15.89 -1.66
N TRP A 71 9.69 -14.85 -1.67
CA TRP A 71 9.81 -13.91 -0.55
C TRP A 71 8.52 -13.10 -0.31
N ILE A 72 7.83 -12.67 -1.38
CA ILE A 72 6.62 -11.86 -1.26
C ILE A 72 5.39 -12.71 -0.89
N TYR A 73 5.30 -13.94 -1.40
CA TYR A 73 4.08 -14.75 -1.34
C TYR A 73 4.18 -16.00 -0.44
N GLY A 74 5.36 -16.34 0.06
CA GLY A 74 5.64 -17.57 0.81
C GLY A 74 5.79 -18.81 -0.08
N LYS A 75 6.49 -19.85 0.39
CA LYS A 75 6.58 -21.13 -0.32
C LYS A 75 5.33 -21.96 -0.06
N GLU A 76 4.88 -22.73 -1.06
CA GLU A 76 3.69 -23.59 -0.92
C GLU A 76 3.86 -24.69 0.14
N ASP A 77 5.11 -25.02 0.50
CA ASP A 77 5.43 -26.05 1.49
C ASP A 77 5.31 -25.58 2.96
N GLU A 78 5.04 -24.31 3.22
CA GLU A 78 4.88 -23.73 4.58
C GLU A 78 3.42 -23.45 4.97
N LYS A 79 2.44 -24.02 4.24
CA LYS A 79 1.01 -23.87 4.51
C LYS A 79 0.31 -25.13 4.97
#